data_AF-A0A7X7RMY0-F1
#
_entry.id   AF-A0A7X7RMY0-F1
#
_cell.length_a   1.000
_cell.length_b   1.000
_cell.length_c   1.000
_cell.angle_alpha   90.00
_cell.angle_beta   90.00
_cell.angle_gamma   90.00
#
_symmetry.space_group_name_H-M   'P 1'
#
loop_
_entity.id
_entity.type
_entity.pdbx_description
1 polymer ?
#
loop_
_entity_poly.entity_id
_entity_poly.type
_entity_poly.pdbx_seq_one_letter_code
_entity_poly.pdbx_strand_id
1 'polypeptide(L)'
;MTNTFGGFPGRFCGSSLCRRVTPGVRRVLFGTFCLSAACTVTAANVLSFDRLSDNHVSTTGRVSALGFTIETWVRQTAADTENQIYAQDNGGTGRIFFSIWGGRPTLQVSGTRQYAGTNLTLNAWHHFAATRDTAGYVRMYLDGQLVHGPAYYNKDLPATSANTLTSIGLLMRAKNGFRGDLAELRLWNIDRTQLEIQTDMNRRLSGSEIGLVHCWPLDEGSGTTAFDRAGSADGLITGATWSTRLDLPIVSDLPSGSWISAA
;
A
#
# COMPACT_ATOMS: atom_id res chain seq x y z
N MET A 1 36.20 2.55 -59.85
CA MET A 1 36.13 1.70 -61.06
C MET A 1 34.78 1.94 -61.72
N THR A 2 34.71 1.79 -63.05
CA THR A 2 33.50 1.83 -63.91
C THR A 2 32.47 0.75 -63.51
N ASN A 3 31.18 0.72 -63.88
CA ASN A 3 30.33 1.34 -64.94
C ASN A 3 28.82 1.15 -64.49
N THR A 4 27.68 1.63 -65.04
CA THR A 4 27.13 2.61 -66.03
C THR A 4 25.57 2.59 -65.87
N PHE A 5 24.63 3.29 -66.56
CA PHE A 5 24.57 4.27 -67.67
C PHE A 5 23.21 5.03 -67.64
N GLY A 6 23.14 6.25 -68.19
CA GLY A 6 21.91 6.88 -68.75
C GLY A 6 20.93 7.57 -67.76
N GLY A 7 20.25 8.68 -68.07
CA GLY A 7 20.17 9.51 -69.29
C GLY A 7 18.78 9.41 -69.98
N PHE A 8 18.13 10.47 -70.49
CA PHE A 8 18.45 11.92 -70.49
C PHE A 8 17.12 12.76 -70.63
N PRO A 9 16.99 14.02 -71.14
CA PRO A 9 16.02 14.98 -70.58
C PRO A 9 14.84 15.38 -71.51
N GLY A 10 13.93 16.22 -70.99
CA GLY A 10 12.95 16.98 -71.80
C GLY A 10 12.40 18.23 -71.10
N ARG A 11 12.41 19.38 -71.79
CA ARG A 11 11.70 20.62 -71.42
C ARG A 11 10.59 20.87 -72.44
N PHE A 12 9.45 21.43 -72.02
CA PHE A 12 8.63 22.31 -72.88
C PHE A 12 7.93 23.39 -72.05
N CYS A 13 7.43 24.43 -72.73
CA CYS A 13 6.83 25.63 -72.15
C CYS A 13 5.41 25.82 -72.70
N GLY A 14 4.47 26.37 -71.92
CA GLY A 14 3.09 26.59 -72.35
C GLY A 14 2.29 27.41 -71.34
N SER A 15 1.56 28.43 -71.83
CA SER A 15 1.00 29.52 -71.03
C SER A 15 -0.50 29.39 -70.71
N SER A 16 -0.90 30.11 -69.66
CA SER A 16 -2.18 30.84 -69.50
C SER A 16 -3.54 30.11 -69.48
N LEU A 17 -4.25 30.33 -68.35
CA LEU A 17 -5.69 30.63 -68.22
C LEU A 17 -6.75 29.60 -68.69
N CYS A 18 -7.38 28.93 -67.73
CA CYS A 18 -8.85 28.97 -67.59
C CYS A 18 -9.30 28.64 -66.14
N ARG A 19 -10.49 29.11 -65.73
CA ARG A 19 -11.05 28.94 -64.37
C ARG A 19 -12.33 28.09 -64.42
N ARG A 20 -12.37 26.96 -63.70
CA ARG A 20 -13.61 26.22 -63.39
C ARG A 20 -13.64 25.74 -61.93
N VAL A 21 -14.80 25.24 -61.51
CA VAL A 21 -15.24 25.16 -60.10
C VAL A 21 -15.00 23.76 -59.50
N THR A 22 -14.82 23.75 -58.17
CA THR A 22 -14.82 22.61 -57.23
C THR A 22 -16.01 21.62 -57.39
N PRO A 23 -15.98 20.38 -56.84
CA PRO A 23 -15.28 19.99 -55.60
C PRO A 23 -14.56 18.62 -55.57
N GLY A 24 -13.88 18.33 -54.45
CA GLY A 24 -13.38 16.97 -54.14
C GLY A 24 -12.38 16.91 -52.97
N VAL A 25 -12.78 16.28 -51.85
CA VAL A 25 -11.93 15.71 -50.79
C VAL A 25 -10.76 16.57 -50.26
N ARG A 26 -11.00 17.36 -49.20
CA ARG A 26 -9.92 17.70 -48.26
C ARG A 26 -9.56 16.46 -47.45
N ARG A 27 -8.30 15.99 -47.54
CA ARG A 27 -7.75 15.04 -46.54
C ARG A 27 -7.64 15.76 -45.19
N VAL A 28 -8.42 15.33 -44.21
CA VAL A 28 -8.25 15.76 -42.82
C VAL A 28 -7.01 15.06 -42.26
N LEU A 29 -5.99 15.84 -41.89
CA LEU A 29 -4.93 15.39 -41.02
C LEU A 29 -5.51 15.21 -39.62
N PHE A 30 -5.90 13.99 -39.27
CA PHE A 30 -6.20 13.63 -37.89
C PHE A 30 -4.89 13.72 -37.10
N GLY A 31 -4.74 14.78 -36.31
CA GLY A 31 -3.62 14.91 -35.38
C GLY A 31 -3.68 13.79 -34.35
N THR A 32 -2.54 13.13 -34.10
CA THR A 32 -2.42 12.06 -33.12
C THR A 32 -2.64 12.63 -31.72
N PHE A 33 -3.87 12.57 -31.22
CA PHE A 33 -4.15 12.74 -29.80
C PHE A 33 -3.47 11.60 -29.05
N CYS A 34 -2.40 11.90 -28.33
CA CYS A 34 -1.99 11.06 -27.22
C CYS A 34 -3.11 11.11 -26.19
N LEU A 35 -3.92 10.04 -26.12
CA LEU A 35 -4.71 9.77 -24.93
C LEU A 35 -3.72 9.55 -23.79
N SER A 36 -3.56 10.57 -22.94
CA SER A 36 -3.11 10.33 -21.57
C SER A 36 -4.12 9.37 -20.94
N ALA A 37 -3.72 8.13 -20.69
CA ALA A 37 -4.55 7.17 -20.00
C ALA A 37 -4.92 7.76 -18.64
N ALA A 38 -6.19 8.13 -18.45
CA ALA A 38 -6.67 8.59 -17.16
C ALA A 38 -6.53 7.42 -16.18
N CYS A 39 -5.69 7.58 -15.15
CA CYS A 39 -5.58 6.60 -14.09
C CYS A 39 -6.96 6.49 -13.42
N THR A 40 -7.63 5.36 -13.61
CA THR A 40 -8.94 5.09 -13.03
C THR A 40 -8.77 4.87 -11.53
N VAL A 41 -8.93 5.94 -10.75
CA VAL A 41 -8.88 5.87 -9.28
C VAL A 41 -10.12 5.17 -8.77
N THR A 42 -9.95 3.95 -8.28
CA THR A 42 -11.01 3.11 -7.70
C THR A 42 -10.54 2.47 -6.39
N ALA A 43 -11.46 2.31 -5.43
CA ALA A 43 -11.18 1.86 -4.05
C ALA A 43 -10.19 2.76 -3.25
N ALA A 44 -10.56 4.04 -3.09
CA ALA A 44 -9.80 5.06 -2.37
C ALA A 44 -10.25 5.32 -0.91
N ASN A 45 -11.06 4.43 -0.33
CA ASN A 45 -11.45 4.51 1.08
C ASN A 45 -10.30 4.03 1.97
N VAL A 46 -10.17 4.67 3.14
CA VAL A 46 -9.19 4.34 4.20
C VAL A 46 -9.81 4.57 5.57
N LEU A 47 -9.21 3.99 6.62
CA LEU A 47 -9.60 4.26 8.00
C LEU A 47 -8.66 5.31 8.63
N SER A 48 -9.25 6.38 9.17
CA SER A 48 -8.55 7.54 9.72
C SER A 48 -8.70 7.64 11.24
N PHE A 49 -7.60 8.02 11.90
CA PHE A 49 -7.44 8.09 13.34
C PHE A 49 -6.86 9.46 13.74
N ASP A 50 -7.30 10.02 14.87
CA ASP A 50 -7.03 11.41 15.27
C ASP A 50 -6.16 11.56 16.53
N ARG A 51 -5.57 10.45 17.02
CA ARG A 51 -4.84 10.26 18.30
C ARG A 51 -5.68 9.89 19.52
N LEU A 52 -7.00 10.06 19.53
CA LEU A 52 -7.80 9.87 20.76
C LEU A 52 -7.73 8.43 21.31
N SER A 53 -7.84 8.30 22.63
CA SER A 53 -7.53 7.06 23.37
C SER A 53 -8.51 5.90 23.19
N ASP A 54 -9.60 6.18 22.47
CA ASP A 54 -10.74 5.34 22.15
C ASP A 54 -10.86 5.09 20.64
N ASN A 55 -10.08 5.79 19.81
CA ASN A 55 -10.10 5.64 18.35
C ASN A 55 -9.23 4.46 17.91
N HIS A 56 -9.87 3.31 17.66
CA HIS A 56 -9.20 2.04 17.38
C HIS A 56 -10.10 1.06 16.61
N VAL A 57 -9.50 -0.05 16.15
CA VAL A 57 -10.22 -1.27 15.80
C VAL A 57 -9.86 -2.36 16.80
N SER A 58 -10.85 -2.98 17.42
CA SER A 58 -10.69 -4.15 18.29
C SER A 58 -10.89 -5.42 17.48
N THR A 59 -9.90 -6.31 17.44
CA THR A 59 -9.94 -7.57 16.66
C THR A 59 -9.35 -8.72 17.48
N THR A 60 -9.53 -9.96 17.04
CA THR A 60 -8.81 -11.13 17.57
C THR A 60 -7.59 -11.53 16.73
N GLY A 61 -7.37 -10.86 15.59
CA GLY A 61 -6.39 -11.27 14.58
C GLY A 61 -4.96 -11.06 15.07
N ARG A 62 -4.15 -12.12 15.00
CA ARG A 62 -2.86 -12.20 15.69
C ARG A 62 -1.83 -13.05 14.96
N VAL A 63 -0.58 -12.60 14.98
CA VAL A 63 0.57 -13.40 14.58
C VAL A 63 0.76 -14.54 15.58
N SER A 64 1.12 -15.73 15.11
CA SER A 64 1.31 -16.93 15.97
C SER A 64 2.60 -17.72 15.69
N ALA A 65 3.29 -17.47 14.58
CA ALA A 65 4.55 -18.12 14.23
C ALA A 65 5.79 -17.36 14.75
N LEU A 66 6.95 -18.03 14.79
CA LEU A 66 8.24 -17.38 15.09
C LEU A 66 8.69 -16.47 13.94
N GLY A 67 8.64 -16.98 12.71
CA GLY A 67 8.85 -16.18 11.51
C GLY A 67 7.55 -15.44 11.17
N PHE A 68 7.61 -14.13 10.95
CA PHE A 68 6.41 -13.34 10.63
C PHE A 68 6.72 -12.04 9.88
N THR A 69 5.68 -11.45 9.29
CA THR A 69 5.70 -10.11 8.70
C THR A 69 4.44 -9.34 9.07
N ILE A 70 4.61 -8.05 9.38
CA ILE A 70 3.53 -7.08 9.58
C ILE A 70 3.78 -5.93 8.62
N GLU A 71 2.80 -5.58 7.79
CA GLU A 71 2.95 -4.51 6.79
C GLU A 71 1.65 -3.72 6.58
N THR A 72 1.76 -2.45 6.20
CA THR A 72 0.61 -1.55 5.94
C THR A 72 1.02 -0.35 5.09
N TRP A 73 0.04 0.25 4.40
CA TRP A 73 0.12 1.64 3.97
C TRP A 73 -0.27 2.57 5.12
N VAL A 74 0.59 3.54 5.40
CA VAL A 74 0.42 4.49 6.52
C VAL A 74 0.70 5.92 6.09
N ARG A 75 -0.17 6.84 6.50
CA ARG A 75 -0.06 8.28 6.23
C ARG A 75 -0.22 9.06 7.54
N GLN A 76 0.87 9.20 8.29
CA GLN A 76 0.87 9.96 9.55
C GLN A 76 0.67 11.47 9.30
N THR A 77 -0.13 12.13 10.14
CA THR A 77 -0.38 13.58 10.05
C THR A 77 0.43 14.41 11.05
N ALA A 78 0.97 13.78 12.11
CA ALA A 78 1.94 14.38 13.02
C ALA A 78 2.97 13.36 13.49
N ALA A 79 4.20 13.82 13.75
CA ALA A 79 5.31 13.01 14.29
C ALA A 79 5.18 12.86 15.83
N ASP A 80 4.04 12.37 16.28
CA ASP A 80 3.74 12.08 17.68
C ASP A 80 4.76 11.10 18.31
N THR A 81 4.97 11.19 19.63
CA THR A 81 5.98 10.39 20.36
C THR A 81 5.80 8.89 20.14
N GLU A 82 4.56 8.38 20.14
CA GLU A 82 4.26 6.99 19.78
C GLU A 82 2.90 6.92 19.08
N ASN A 83 2.91 6.60 17.79
CA ASN A 83 1.77 6.37 16.91
C ASN A 83 1.60 4.85 16.73
N GLN A 84 0.65 4.23 17.45
CA GLN A 84 0.49 2.76 17.45
C GLN A 84 -0.33 2.26 16.25
N ILE A 85 0.31 1.58 15.29
CA ILE A 85 -0.40 1.03 14.11
C ILE A 85 -1.12 -0.27 14.47
N TYR A 86 -0.39 -1.25 15.01
CA TYR A 86 -0.94 -2.54 15.43
C TYR A 86 -0.28 -3.00 16.72
N ALA A 87 -1.08 -3.51 17.66
CA ALA A 87 -0.62 -4.03 18.93
C ALA A 87 -1.21 -5.42 19.21
N GLN A 88 -0.37 -6.30 19.76
CA GLN A 88 -0.70 -7.64 20.26
C GLN A 88 -0.06 -7.77 21.65
N ASP A 89 -0.85 -7.73 22.72
CA ASP A 89 -0.32 -7.68 24.09
C ASP A 89 -1.10 -8.58 25.05
N ASN A 90 -0.38 -9.37 25.84
CA ASN A 90 -0.91 -10.12 26.97
C ASN A 90 -0.28 -9.70 28.31
N GLY A 91 0.47 -8.59 28.33
CA GLY A 91 1.29 -8.13 29.44
C GLY A 91 2.63 -8.88 29.58
N GLY A 92 2.78 -10.05 28.97
CA GLY A 92 3.95 -10.92 29.05
C GLY A 92 5.01 -10.67 27.98
N THR A 93 5.78 -11.71 27.67
CA THR A 93 6.93 -11.70 26.76
C THR A 93 6.56 -11.87 25.29
N GLY A 94 5.39 -12.41 24.96
CA GLY A 94 4.96 -12.62 23.56
C GLY A 94 4.45 -11.35 22.84
N ARG A 95 4.54 -10.17 23.46
CA ARG A 95 3.95 -8.95 22.90
C ARG A 95 4.63 -8.51 21.59
N ILE A 96 3.84 -7.92 20.69
CA ILE A 96 4.30 -7.25 19.47
C ILE A 96 3.67 -5.86 19.41
N PHE A 97 4.48 -4.82 19.22
CA PHE A 97 4.01 -3.48 18.88
C PHE A 97 4.65 -3.02 17.58
N PHE A 98 3.81 -2.76 16.59
CA PHE A 98 4.16 -2.19 15.30
C PHE A 98 3.68 -0.73 15.28
N SER A 99 4.60 0.21 15.26
CA SER A 99 4.32 1.63 15.56
C SER A 99 5.29 2.59 14.87
N ILE A 100 5.03 3.88 15.02
CA ILE A 100 5.93 4.96 14.59
C ILE A 100 6.28 5.80 15.82
N TRP A 101 7.56 6.06 16.08
CA TRP A 101 8.02 6.81 17.26
C TRP A 101 8.74 8.09 16.82
N GLY A 102 8.13 9.26 17.05
CA GLY A 102 8.68 10.54 16.60
C GLY A 102 8.89 10.59 15.07
N GLY A 103 8.02 9.92 14.31
CA GLY A 103 8.13 9.76 12.85
C GLY A 103 8.99 8.57 12.38
N ARG A 104 9.66 7.81 13.25
CA ARG A 104 10.50 6.66 12.86
C ARG A 104 9.74 5.34 12.87
N PRO A 105 9.81 4.51 11.81
CA PRO A 105 9.33 3.13 11.84
C PRO A 105 9.89 2.37 13.06
N THR A 106 9.02 1.69 13.80
CA THR A 106 9.33 1.08 15.09
C THR A 106 8.69 -0.29 15.20
N LEU A 107 9.47 -1.29 15.59
CA LEU A 107 8.97 -2.58 16.05
C LEU A 107 9.46 -2.81 17.47
N GLN A 108 8.56 -3.30 18.32
CA GLN A 108 8.89 -4.00 19.57
C GLN A 108 8.43 -5.46 19.48
N VAL A 109 9.32 -6.37 19.85
CA VAL A 109 9.00 -7.78 20.14
C VAL A 109 9.48 -8.06 21.55
N SER A 110 8.60 -8.57 22.41
CA SER A 110 8.90 -8.81 23.83
C SER A 110 9.34 -7.55 24.57
N GLY A 111 10.50 -7.56 25.25
CA GLY A 111 11.12 -6.36 25.81
C GLY A 111 11.91 -5.53 24.79
N THR A 112 12.29 -6.09 23.65
CA THR A 112 13.22 -5.46 22.71
C THR A 112 12.49 -4.56 21.72
N ARG A 113 12.81 -3.27 21.73
CA ARG A 113 12.30 -2.24 20.83
C ARG A 113 13.46 -1.57 20.11
N GLN A 114 13.38 -1.42 18.80
CA GLN A 114 14.29 -0.58 18.02
C GLN A 114 13.51 0.28 17.03
N TYR A 115 14.22 1.25 16.45
CA TYR A 115 13.71 2.30 15.58
C TYR A 115 14.56 2.33 14.30
N ALA A 116 13.95 2.48 13.14
CA ALA A 116 14.67 2.60 11.87
C ALA A 116 15.51 3.89 11.79
N GLY A 117 16.49 3.93 10.88
CA GLY A 117 17.32 5.13 10.67
C GLY A 117 16.60 6.29 9.98
N THR A 118 15.45 6.01 9.35
CA THR A 118 14.70 6.91 8.47
C THR A 118 13.42 7.39 9.15
N ASN A 119 12.96 8.60 8.82
CA ASN A 119 11.64 9.10 9.23
C ASN A 119 10.63 8.97 8.07
N LEU A 120 9.37 8.66 8.38
CA LEU A 120 8.26 8.94 7.46
C LEU A 120 8.09 10.45 7.31
N THR A 121 7.81 10.90 6.10
CA THR A 121 7.35 12.27 5.87
C THR A 121 5.90 12.43 6.37
N LEU A 122 5.50 13.65 6.74
CA LEU A 122 4.14 13.92 7.18
C LEU A 122 3.22 14.13 5.98
N ASN A 123 1.97 13.69 6.09
CA ASN A 123 0.91 13.89 5.09
C ASN A 123 1.14 13.20 3.73
N ALA A 124 2.13 12.33 3.60
CA ALA A 124 2.32 11.45 2.45
C ALA A 124 2.13 9.97 2.85
N TRP A 125 1.77 9.14 1.88
CA TRP A 125 1.68 7.70 2.03
C TRP A 125 3.08 7.05 2.01
N HIS A 126 3.31 6.15 2.96
CA HIS A 126 4.47 5.27 3.00
C HIS A 126 4.04 3.82 3.24
N HIS A 127 4.73 2.86 2.63
CA HIS A 127 4.54 1.44 2.95
C HIS A 127 5.55 1.03 4.02
N PHE A 128 5.08 0.81 5.24
CA PHE A 128 5.91 0.29 6.33
C PHE A 128 5.69 -1.21 6.44
N ALA A 129 6.77 -2.00 6.37
CA ALA A 129 6.78 -3.41 6.70
C ALA A 129 7.86 -3.70 7.75
N ALA A 130 7.60 -4.64 8.66
CA ALA A 130 8.59 -5.22 9.56
C ALA A 130 8.48 -6.74 9.55
N THR A 131 9.62 -7.41 9.37
CA THR A 131 9.71 -8.88 9.30
C THR A 131 10.59 -9.40 10.42
N ARG A 132 10.41 -10.67 10.76
CA ARG A 132 11.22 -11.40 11.74
C ARG A 132 11.43 -12.82 11.25
N ASP A 133 12.67 -13.30 11.28
CA ASP A 133 12.98 -14.71 11.02
C ASP A 133 12.80 -15.61 12.25
N THR A 134 12.82 -16.93 12.03
CA THR A 134 12.65 -17.94 13.08
C THR A 134 13.77 -17.97 14.11
N ALA A 135 14.92 -17.34 13.82
CA ALA A 135 16.03 -17.16 14.76
C ALA A 135 15.86 -15.90 15.63
N GLY A 136 14.98 -14.97 15.25
CA GLY A 136 14.65 -13.76 16.00
C GLY A 136 15.35 -12.49 15.51
N TYR A 137 15.92 -12.48 14.30
CA TYR A 137 16.39 -11.24 13.67
C TYR A 137 15.23 -10.50 13.01
N VAL A 138 15.15 -9.20 13.26
CA VAL A 138 14.15 -8.29 12.70
C VAL A 138 14.76 -7.45 11.58
N ARG A 139 13.95 -7.21 10.55
CA ARG A 139 14.22 -6.26 9.45
C ARG A 139 13.04 -5.28 9.37
N MET A 140 13.30 -4.02 9.03
CA MET A 140 12.23 -3.04 8.72
C MET A 140 12.46 -2.46 7.34
N TYR A 141 11.36 -2.28 6.61
CA TYR A 141 11.34 -1.72 5.27
C TYR A 141 10.40 -0.52 5.22
N LEU A 142 10.82 0.54 4.54
CA LEU A 142 9.99 1.69 4.22
C LEU A 142 10.02 1.87 2.70
N ASP A 143 8.83 1.92 2.08
CA ASP A 143 8.65 2.02 0.63
C ASP A 143 9.41 0.91 -0.14
N GLY A 144 9.40 -0.29 0.45
CA GLY A 144 10.10 -1.47 -0.04
C GLY A 144 11.63 -1.44 0.14
N GLN A 145 12.21 -0.43 0.80
CA GLN A 145 13.66 -0.30 1.04
C GLN A 145 14.03 -0.62 2.49
N LEU A 146 15.10 -1.39 2.70
CA LEU A 146 15.58 -1.77 4.03
C LEU A 146 16.09 -0.53 4.81
N VAL A 147 15.45 -0.22 5.94
CA VAL A 147 15.75 0.93 6.82
C VAL A 147 16.16 0.54 8.25
N HIS A 148 16.08 -0.75 8.59
CA HIS A 148 16.62 -1.30 9.84
C HIS A 148 16.97 -2.79 9.69
N GLY A 149 18.07 -3.21 10.32
CA GLY A 149 18.43 -4.62 10.48
C GLY A 149 19.23 -5.22 9.32
N PRO A 150 19.44 -6.56 9.32
CA PRO A 150 18.96 -7.52 10.32
C PRO A 150 19.53 -7.26 11.72
N ALA A 151 18.66 -7.20 12.73
CA ALA A 151 19.05 -6.96 14.13
C ALA A 151 18.38 -8.01 15.03
N TYR A 152 19.16 -8.67 15.90
CA TYR A 152 18.59 -9.64 16.84
C TYR A 152 17.71 -8.93 17.88
N TYR A 153 16.48 -9.42 18.04
CA TYR A 153 15.52 -8.88 19.00
C TYR A 153 15.27 -9.84 20.15
N ASN A 154 14.61 -10.96 19.84
CA ASN A 154 14.22 -12.05 20.71
C ASN A 154 13.58 -13.16 19.85
N LYS A 155 13.62 -14.42 20.32
CA LYS A 155 12.98 -15.59 19.70
C LYS A 155 11.78 -16.14 20.47
N ASP A 156 11.19 -15.37 21.38
CA ASP A 156 9.93 -15.73 22.07
C ASP A 156 8.77 -15.90 21.08
N LEU A 157 7.84 -16.81 21.38
CA LEU A 157 6.61 -16.98 20.60
C LEU A 157 5.68 -15.75 20.80
N PRO A 158 5.01 -15.28 19.73
CA PRO A 158 3.96 -14.26 19.85
C PRO A 158 2.85 -14.66 20.84
N ALA A 159 2.24 -13.67 21.49
CA ALA A 159 1.21 -13.87 22.49
C ALA A 159 -0.07 -14.46 21.86
N THR A 160 -0.45 -15.66 22.29
CA THR A 160 -1.65 -16.37 21.81
C THR A 160 -2.58 -16.80 22.94
N SER A 161 -2.26 -16.45 24.19
CA SER A 161 -3.09 -16.72 25.37
C SER A 161 -4.43 -15.97 25.32
N ALA A 162 -5.47 -16.50 25.97
CA ALA A 162 -6.84 -15.96 25.90
C ALA A 162 -6.99 -14.51 26.42
N ASN A 163 -6.02 -14.00 27.17
CA ASN A 163 -5.94 -12.61 27.62
C ASN A 163 -5.16 -11.68 26.67
N THR A 164 -4.77 -12.16 25.47
CA THR A 164 -4.09 -11.33 24.48
C THR A 164 -5.08 -10.37 23.84
N LEU A 165 -4.87 -9.07 24.05
CA LEU A 165 -5.60 -8.01 23.36
C LEU A 165 -4.90 -7.69 22.04
N THR A 166 -5.69 -7.56 20.98
CA THR A 166 -5.21 -7.18 19.64
C THR A 166 -6.01 -5.99 19.11
N SER A 167 -5.29 -4.95 18.68
CA SER A 167 -5.90 -3.69 18.27
C SER A 167 -5.13 -2.97 17.17
N ILE A 168 -5.87 -2.37 16.24
CA ILE A 168 -5.37 -1.48 15.19
C ILE A 168 -5.58 -0.04 15.66
N GLY A 169 -4.58 0.83 15.45
CA GLY A 169 -4.65 2.26 15.76
C GLY A 169 -4.49 2.64 17.23
N LEU A 170 -4.26 1.70 18.15
CA LEU A 170 -4.19 1.98 19.60
C LEU A 170 -3.38 0.94 20.39
N LEU A 171 -2.59 1.40 21.36
CA LEU A 171 -2.04 0.55 22.43
C LEU A 171 -2.95 0.60 23.67
N MET A 172 -3.89 -0.35 23.76
CA MET A 172 -4.93 -0.44 24.80
C MET A 172 -4.47 -0.05 26.22
N ARG A 173 -3.38 -0.65 26.72
CA ARG A 173 -2.91 -0.44 28.10
C ARG A 173 -2.32 0.96 28.37
N ALA A 174 -1.84 1.64 27.33
CA ALA A 174 -1.12 2.91 27.43
C ALA A 174 -1.91 4.10 26.86
N LYS A 175 -3.01 3.83 26.15
CA LYS A 175 -3.85 4.83 25.47
C LYS A 175 -3.12 5.65 24.40
N ASN A 176 -2.00 5.14 23.89
CA ASN A 176 -1.26 5.74 22.78
C ASN A 176 -1.95 5.37 21.45
N GLY A 177 -2.84 6.25 20.98
CA GLY A 177 -3.54 6.12 19.69
C GLY A 177 -2.68 6.49 18.49
N PHE A 178 -3.13 6.13 17.29
CA PHE A 178 -2.54 6.54 16.02
C PHE A 178 -3.11 7.89 15.53
N ARG A 179 -2.31 8.69 14.82
CA ARG A 179 -2.77 9.91 14.15
C ARG A 179 -2.39 9.93 12.66
N GLY A 180 -3.40 9.72 11.82
CA GLY A 180 -3.24 9.65 10.37
C GLY A 180 -4.23 8.68 9.73
N ASP A 181 -3.90 8.23 8.53
CA ASP A 181 -4.69 7.26 7.77
C ASP A 181 -3.95 5.92 7.64
N LEU A 182 -4.69 4.79 7.63
CA LEU A 182 -4.18 3.43 7.42
C LEU A 182 -4.95 2.70 6.30
N ALA A 183 -4.24 1.85 5.56
CA ALA A 183 -4.81 0.93 4.57
C ALA A 183 -3.98 -0.37 4.45
N GLU A 184 -4.59 -1.46 3.97
CA GLU A 184 -3.92 -2.77 3.75
C GLU A 184 -3.07 -3.25 4.95
N LEU A 185 -3.62 -3.30 6.16
CA LEU A 185 -2.89 -3.92 7.27
C LEU A 185 -2.89 -5.45 7.08
N ARG A 186 -1.70 -6.01 6.87
CA ARG A 186 -1.48 -7.45 6.61
C ARG A 186 -0.63 -8.06 7.70
N LEU A 187 -1.03 -9.25 8.17
CA LEU A 187 -0.26 -10.10 9.07
C LEU A 187 0.06 -11.42 8.36
N TRP A 188 1.33 -11.80 8.38
CA TRP A 188 1.84 -13.02 7.77
C TRP A 188 2.58 -13.86 8.82
N ASN A 189 2.42 -15.18 8.79
CA ASN A 189 3.19 -16.16 9.58
C ASN A 189 4.47 -16.63 8.84
N ILE A 190 5.06 -15.76 8.02
CA ILE A 190 6.34 -15.98 7.29
C ILE A 190 7.23 -14.72 7.33
N ASP A 191 8.55 -14.90 7.33
CA ASP A 191 9.53 -13.82 7.09
C ASP A 191 9.56 -13.53 5.59
N ARG A 192 8.89 -12.46 5.14
CA ARG A 192 8.85 -12.11 3.72
C ARG A 192 10.17 -11.50 3.29
N THR A 193 10.65 -11.87 2.11
CA THR A 193 11.79 -11.21 1.48
C THR A 193 11.42 -9.80 1.03
N GLN A 194 12.44 -8.93 0.91
CA GLN A 194 12.26 -7.57 0.39
C GLN A 194 11.59 -7.55 -1.00
N LEU A 195 11.88 -8.55 -1.85
CA LEU A 195 11.30 -8.66 -3.19
C LEU A 195 9.80 -8.98 -3.16
N GLU A 196 9.37 -9.87 -2.26
CA GLU A 196 7.94 -10.20 -2.10
C GLU A 196 7.15 -8.99 -1.57
N ILE A 197 7.72 -8.24 -0.62
CA ILE A 197 7.14 -6.98 -0.12
C ILE A 197 7.03 -5.94 -1.26
N GLN A 198 8.10 -5.75 -2.04
CA GLN A 198 8.10 -4.83 -3.19
C GLN A 198 7.10 -5.22 -4.28
N THR A 199 6.87 -6.53 -4.48
CA THR A 199 5.92 -7.05 -5.48
C THR A 199 4.47 -6.81 -5.06
N ASP A 200 4.17 -6.89 -3.76
CA ASP A 200 2.78 -6.92 -3.27
C ASP A 200 2.31 -5.65 -2.57
N MET A 201 3.19 -4.71 -2.22
CA MET A 201 2.78 -3.47 -1.54
C MET A 201 1.80 -2.62 -2.38
N ASN A 202 1.96 -2.58 -3.70
CA ASN A 202 1.18 -1.68 -4.59
C ASN A 202 -0.11 -2.30 -5.15
N ARG A 203 -0.56 -3.48 -4.69
CA ARG A 203 -1.77 -4.17 -5.19
C ARG A 203 -2.64 -4.66 -4.04
N ARG A 204 -3.95 -4.81 -4.24
CA ARG A 204 -4.82 -5.46 -3.25
C ARG A 204 -4.54 -6.97 -3.26
N LEU A 205 -4.64 -7.63 -2.10
CA LEU A 205 -4.49 -9.08 -2.00
C LEU A 205 -5.84 -9.80 -2.05
N SER A 206 -5.80 -11.06 -2.45
CA SER A 206 -6.99 -11.94 -2.53
C SER A 206 -7.44 -12.45 -1.17
N GLY A 207 -6.52 -12.54 -0.20
CA GLY A 207 -6.74 -13.23 1.08
C GLY A 207 -6.32 -14.70 1.07
N SER A 208 -5.94 -15.25 -0.09
CA SER A 208 -5.57 -16.67 -0.27
C SER A 208 -4.06 -16.91 -0.41
N GLU A 209 -3.24 -15.86 -0.24
CA GLU A 209 -1.79 -15.91 -0.37
C GLU A 209 -1.13 -16.79 0.70
N ILE A 210 -0.17 -17.63 0.31
CA ILE A 210 0.48 -18.59 1.22
C ILE A 210 1.21 -17.84 2.33
N GLY A 211 0.84 -18.14 3.58
CA GLY A 211 1.43 -17.55 4.78
C GLY A 211 0.78 -16.23 5.24
N LEU A 212 -0.12 -15.64 4.46
CA LEU A 212 -1.02 -14.57 4.92
C LEU A 212 -1.99 -15.18 5.93
N VAL A 213 -2.23 -14.50 7.05
CA VAL A 213 -3.16 -14.98 8.09
C VAL A 213 -4.26 -13.99 8.45
N HIS A 214 -3.99 -12.69 8.30
CA HIS A 214 -5.00 -11.64 8.42
C HIS A 214 -4.71 -10.52 7.40
N CYS A 215 -5.75 -9.96 6.81
CA CYS A 215 -5.63 -8.82 5.90
C CYS A 215 -6.85 -7.92 6.06
N TRP A 216 -6.68 -6.74 6.64
CA TRP A 216 -7.71 -5.71 6.71
C TRP A 216 -7.42 -4.66 5.62
N PRO A 217 -8.21 -4.63 4.53
CA PRO A 217 -8.00 -3.69 3.43
C PRO A 217 -8.27 -2.23 3.85
N LEU A 218 -9.19 -2.05 4.81
CA LEU A 218 -9.71 -0.78 5.31
C LEU A 218 -10.33 0.07 4.19
N ASP A 219 -11.03 -0.57 3.25
CA ASP A 219 -11.62 0.03 2.04
C ASP A 219 -13.18 0.09 2.06
N GLU A 220 -13.81 -0.32 3.15
CA GLU A 220 -15.28 -0.43 3.32
C GLU A 220 -16.01 0.92 3.24
N GLY A 221 -15.39 1.99 3.75
CA GLY A 221 -15.89 3.37 3.64
C GLY A 221 -17.17 3.70 4.44
N SER A 222 -17.80 2.72 5.09
CA SER A 222 -19.00 2.92 5.91
C SER A 222 -19.17 1.81 6.96
N GLY A 223 -20.03 2.04 7.95
CA GLY A 223 -20.28 1.08 9.03
C GLY A 223 -19.18 1.04 10.10
N THR A 224 -19.26 0.06 11.00
CA THR A 224 -18.39 -0.10 12.17
C THR A 224 -17.55 -1.38 12.16
N THR A 225 -17.40 -2.01 10.99
CA THR A 225 -16.63 -3.26 10.83
C THR A 225 -15.50 -3.03 9.83
N ALA A 226 -14.30 -3.49 10.19
CA ALA A 226 -13.19 -3.69 9.26
C ALA A 226 -13.05 -5.20 9.02
N PHE A 227 -13.30 -5.67 7.80
CA PHE A 227 -13.35 -7.09 7.48
C PHE A 227 -11.94 -7.68 7.30
N ASP A 228 -11.75 -8.89 7.79
CA ASP A 228 -10.54 -9.67 7.54
C ASP A 228 -10.72 -10.51 6.26
N ARG A 229 -10.03 -10.11 5.18
CA ARG A 229 -10.12 -10.77 3.87
C ARG A 229 -9.41 -12.14 3.83
N ALA A 230 -8.47 -12.39 4.74
CA ALA A 230 -7.63 -13.59 4.72
C ALA A 230 -7.98 -14.63 5.79
N GLY A 231 -8.40 -14.15 6.98
CA GLY A 231 -8.80 -15.00 8.09
C GLY A 231 -10.30 -14.91 8.37
N SER A 232 -10.63 -14.73 9.64
CA SER A 232 -11.99 -14.52 10.15
C SER A 232 -12.01 -13.56 11.35
N ALA A 233 -10.98 -12.72 11.45
CA ALA A 233 -10.77 -11.80 12.56
C ALA A 233 -11.26 -10.39 12.24
N ASP A 234 -12.53 -10.29 11.85
CA ASP A 234 -13.22 -9.01 11.67
C ASP A 234 -13.04 -8.11 12.89
N GLY A 235 -12.80 -6.82 12.63
CA GLY A 235 -12.51 -5.82 13.64
C GLY A 235 -13.67 -4.89 13.89
N LEU A 236 -14.04 -4.69 15.16
CA LEU A 236 -14.99 -3.67 15.59
C LEU A 236 -14.31 -2.31 15.66
N ILE A 237 -14.74 -1.39 14.80
CA ILE A 237 -14.27 0.00 14.77
C ILE A 237 -14.96 0.78 15.88
N THR A 238 -14.17 1.44 16.72
CA THR A 238 -14.62 2.40 17.73
C THR A 238 -13.98 3.75 17.44
N GLY A 239 -14.80 4.77 17.19
CA GLY A 239 -14.40 6.19 17.10
C GLY A 239 -13.52 6.61 15.91
N ALA A 240 -12.68 5.72 15.37
CA ALA A 240 -12.00 5.93 14.09
C ALA A 240 -13.02 6.07 12.94
N THR A 241 -12.68 6.84 11.90
CA THR A 241 -13.63 7.28 10.87
C THR A 241 -13.16 6.99 9.45
N TRP A 242 -14.10 6.73 8.55
CA TRP A 242 -13.81 6.51 7.13
C TRP A 242 -13.45 7.82 6.44
N SER A 243 -12.44 7.77 5.56
CA SER A 243 -12.02 8.91 4.73
C SER A 243 -11.68 8.47 3.31
N THR A 244 -11.62 9.42 2.38
CA THR A 244 -11.28 9.18 0.98
C THR A 244 -9.91 9.78 0.65
N ARG A 245 -9.00 8.92 0.18
CA ARG A 245 -7.60 9.23 -0.13
C ARG A 245 -7.28 8.77 -1.55
N LEU A 246 -7.57 9.64 -2.51
CA LEU A 246 -7.29 9.43 -3.95
C LEU A 246 -5.77 9.35 -4.26
N ASP A 247 -4.93 9.64 -3.28
CA ASP A 247 -3.46 9.60 -3.30
C ASP A 247 -2.85 8.29 -2.79
N LEU A 248 -3.67 7.32 -2.35
CA LEU A 248 -3.25 6.00 -1.90
C LEU A 248 -2.66 5.19 -3.08
N PRO A 249 -1.37 4.81 -3.06
CA PRO A 249 -0.67 4.24 -4.23
C PRO A 249 -0.90 2.73 -4.41
N ILE A 250 -2.16 2.30 -4.31
CA ILE A 250 -2.58 0.92 -4.60
C ILE A 250 -3.26 0.88 -5.97
N VAL A 251 -2.77 0.01 -6.85
CA VAL A 251 -3.47 -0.34 -8.09
C VAL A 251 -4.69 -1.18 -7.72
N SER A 252 -5.88 -0.69 -8.04
CA SER A 252 -7.11 -1.48 -7.93
C SER A 252 -7.20 -2.46 -9.09
N ASP A 253 -7.35 -3.75 -8.82
CA ASP A 253 -7.44 -4.83 -9.82
C ASP A 253 -8.76 -4.87 -10.62
N LEU A 254 -9.42 -3.72 -10.78
CA LEU A 254 -10.47 -3.54 -11.77
C LEU A 254 -9.82 -3.41 -13.15
N PRO A 255 -10.12 -4.29 -14.13
CA PRO A 255 -9.57 -4.15 -15.46
C PRO A 255 -10.02 -2.82 -16.07
N SER A 256 -9.08 -2.07 -16.66
CA SER A 256 -9.32 -0.83 -17.40
C SER A 256 -9.96 -1.09 -18.78
N GLY A 257 -11.04 -1.87 -18.78
CA GLY A 257 -11.80 -2.33 -19.94
C GLY A 257 -13.18 -1.71 -19.98
N SER A 258 -13.46 -0.96 -21.04
CA SER A 258 -14.79 -0.41 -21.31
C SER A 258 -15.80 -1.53 -21.58
N TRP A 259 -16.76 -1.71 -20.67
CA TRP A 259 -18.01 -2.41 -20.97
C TRP A 259 -18.89 -1.51 -21.85
N ILE A 260 -18.62 -1.52 -23.16
CA ILE A 260 -19.55 -0.97 -24.15
C ILE A 260 -20.83 -1.81 -24.07
N SER A 261 -21.97 -1.17 -23.88
CA SER A 261 -23.28 -1.86 -23.91
C SER A 261 -23.51 -2.51 -25.28
N ALA A 262 -23.67 -3.83 -25.31
CA ALA A 262 -24.35 -4.48 -26.41
C ALA A 262 -25.82 -4.00 -26.46
N ALA A 263 -26.35 -3.85 -27.67
CA ALA A 263 -27.72 -3.38 -27.94
C ALA A 263 -28.75 -4.51 -27.91
#